data_AF-A0A949TV43-F1
#
_entry.id   AF-A0A949TV43-F1
#
_cell.length_a   1.000
_cell.length_b   1.000
_cell.length_c   1.000
_cell.angle_alpha   90.00
_cell.angle_beta   90.00
_cell.angle_gamma   90.00
#
_symmetry.space_group_name_H-M   'P 1'
#
loop_
_entity.id
_entity.type
_entity.pdbx_description
1 polymer ?
#
loop_
_entity_poly.entity_id
_entity_poly.type
_entity_poly.pdbx_seq_one_letter_code
_entity_poly.pdbx_strand_id
1 'polypeptide(L)'
;MENKTNFNKLIIDEEISRCLLCYEAPCSSSCPVQKNTLGIIMSLRFKNYKGAYYKAHEYLDKLGACGVACNNKMYCQRNCIRGKMDRPIKIRMIQEYLCTEASKIMEVKTIE
;
A
#
# COMPACT_ATOMS: atom_id res chain seq x y z
N MET A 1 9.84 21.46 7.38
CA MET A 1 10.30 20.68 6.21
C MET A 1 9.20 19.71 5.82
N GLU A 2 8.12 20.21 5.22
CA GLU A 2 7.03 19.37 4.73
C GLU A 2 7.29 19.04 3.26
N ASN A 3 8.01 17.94 3.01
CA ASN A 3 7.97 17.32 1.69
C ASN A 3 6.58 16.67 1.54
N LYS A 4 5.57 17.46 1.14
CA LYS A 4 4.31 16.91 0.63
C LYS A 4 4.65 16.14 -0.64
N THR A 5 4.89 14.84 -0.51
CA THR A 5 5.10 13.94 -1.65
C THR A 5 3.81 13.92 -2.46
N ASN A 6 3.73 14.76 -3.48
CA ASN A 6 2.56 14.86 -4.34
C ASN A 6 2.64 13.69 -5.33
N PHE A 7 2.14 12.54 -4.92
CA PHE A 7 2.18 11.33 -5.74
C PHE A 7 1.24 11.48 -6.94
N ASN A 8 1.79 11.40 -8.15
CA ASN A 8 0.98 11.37 -9.36
C ASN A 8 0.20 10.04 -9.41
N LYS A 9 -1.13 10.12 -9.40
CA LYS A 9 -2.04 8.98 -9.48
C LYS A 9 -1.68 8.02 -10.62
N LEU A 10 -1.25 8.53 -11.77
CA LEU A 10 -0.85 7.71 -12.92
C LEU A 10 0.33 6.78 -12.58
N ILE A 11 1.32 7.27 -11.83
CA ILE A 11 2.49 6.48 -11.41
C ILE A 11 2.05 5.36 -10.44
N ILE A 12 1.09 5.67 -9.57
CA ILE A 12 0.55 4.68 -8.62
C ILE A 12 -0.24 3.61 -9.37
N ASP A 13 -1.12 4.00 -10.29
CA ASP A 13 -1.92 3.09 -11.11
C ASP A 13 -1.02 2.17 -11.97
N GLU A 14 0.07 2.71 -12.53
CA GLU A 14 1.09 1.94 -13.26
C GLU A 14 1.77 0.92 -12.32
N GLU A 15 2.20 1.35 -11.14
CA GLU A 15 2.90 0.48 -10.18
C GLU A 15 2.00 -0.64 -9.66
N ILE A 16 0.73 -0.35 -9.37
CA ILE A 16 -0.26 -1.34 -8.95
C ILE A 16 -0.51 -2.36 -10.06
N SER A 17 -0.55 -1.90 -11.32
CA SER A 17 -0.76 -2.76 -12.49
C SER A 17 0.35 -3.78 -12.71
N ARG A 18 1.55 -3.53 -12.17
CA ARG A 18 2.66 -4.50 -12.17
C ARG A 18 2.47 -5.66 -11.18
N CYS A 19 1.56 -5.54 -10.23
CA CYS A 19 1.30 -6.60 -9.24
C CYS A 19 0.76 -7.86 -9.94
N LEU A 20 1.35 -9.02 -9.61
CA LEU A 20 0.99 -10.31 -10.21
C LEU A 20 -0.29 -10.91 -9.61
N LEU A 21 -0.83 -10.31 -8.54
CA LEU A 21 -1.93 -10.87 -7.76
C LEU A 21 -1.70 -12.35 -7.40
N CYS A 22 -0.54 -12.63 -6.80
CA CYS A 22 -0.13 -13.99 -6.47
C CYS A 22 -1.19 -14.70 -5.62
N TYR A 23 -1.50 -15.95 -5.96
CA TYR A 23 -2.39 -16.81 -5.16
C TYR A 23 -1.85 -16.97 -3.75
N GLU A 24 -0.60 -17.43 -3.63
CA GLU A 24 0.18 -17.32 -2.40
C GLU A 24 0.89 -15.97 -2.41
N ALA A 25 0.44 -15.05 -1.56
CA ALA A 25 0.98 -13.72 -1.47
C ALA A 25 2.06 -13.61 -0.36
N PRO A 26 3.35 -13.82 -0.67
CA PRO A 26 4.42 -13.70 0.31
C PRO A 26 4.55 -12.28 0.87
N CYS A 27 4.09 -11.27 0.13
CA CYS A 27 4.00 -9.91 0.64
C CYS A 27 3.01 -9.75 1.79
N SER A 28 1.92 -10.54 1.82
CA SER A 28 0.96 -10.55 2.92
C SER A 28 1.46 -11.39 4.10
N SER A 29 2.00 -12.59 3.83
CA SER A 29 2.46 -13.51 4.89
C SER A 29 3.72 -13.04 5.63
N SER A 30 4.58 -12.25 4.98
CA SER A 30 5.79 -11.69 5.61
C SER A 30 5.56 -10.45 6.47
N CYS A 31 4.31 -9.97 6.57
CA CYS A 31 4.01 -8.78 7.37
C CYS A 31 3.89 -9.14 8.87
N PRO A 32 4.69 -8.54 9.77
CA PRO A 32 4.67 -8.88 11.20
C PRO A 32 3.35 -8.52 11.89
N VAL A 33 2.62 -7.54 11.36
CA VAL A 33 1.29 -7.13 11.82
C VAL A 33 0.17 -7.73 10.97
N GLN A 34 0.46 -8.79 10.21
CA GLN A 34 -0.49 -9.58 9.42
C GLN A 34 -1.33 -8.75 8.44
N LYS A 35 -0.74 -7.70 7.86
CA LYS A 35 -1.43 -6.83 6.90
C LYS A 35 -1.70 -7.56 5.60
N ASN A 36 -2.97 -7.57 5.16
CA ASN A 36 -3.37 -8.11 3.86
C ASN A 36 -2.96 -7.17 2.70
N THR A 37 -1.65 -7.17 2.40
CA THR A 37 -1.04 -6.31 1.38
C THR A 37 -1.59 -6.59 -0.01
N LEU A 38 -1.78 -7.87 -0.36
CA LEU A 38 -2.44 -8.27 -1.60
C LEU A 38 -3.84 -7.66 -1.70
N GLY A 39 -4.65 -7.82 -0.65
CA GLY A 39 -6.02 -7.33 -0.63
C GLY A 39 -6.14 -5.82 -0.81
N ILE A 40 -5.18 -5.04 -0.28
CA ILE A 40 -5.09 -3.60 -0.46
C ILE A 40 -4.78 -3.25 -1.92
N ILE A 41 -3.71 -3.82 -2.48
CA ILE A 41 -3.27 -3.55 -3.86
C ILE A 41 -4.34 -4.00 -4.86
N MET A 42 -4.99 -5.14 -4.61
CA MET A 42 -6.08 -5.64 -5.43
C MET A 42 -7.28 -4.70 -5.42
N SER A 43 -7.68 -4.20 -4.24
CA SER A 43 -8.75 -3.20 -4.16
C SER A 43 -8.40 -1.95 -4.97
N LEU A 44 -7.16 -1.45 -4.89
CA LEU A 44 -6.72 -0.31 -5.70
C LEU A 44 -6.71 -0.60 -7.20
N ARG A 45 -6.25 -1.79 -7.62
CA ARG A 45 -6.19 -2.21 -9.02
C ARG A 45 -7.58 -2.18 -9.69
N PHE A 46 -8.61 -2.52 -8.91
CA PHE A 46 -10.00 -2.48 -9.35
C PHE A 46 -10.73 -1.17 -8.98
N LYS A 47 -9.97 -0.09 -8.71
CA LYS A 47 -10.50 1.25 -8.41
C LYS A 47 -11.41 1.30 -7.17
N ASN A 48 -11.34 0.30 -6.30
CA ASN A 48 -12.04 0.28 -5.02
C ASN A 48 -11.16 0.92 -3.93
N TYR A 49 -10.98 2.24 -4.01
CA TYR A 49 -10.14 2.99 -3.08
C TYR A 49 -10.65 2.94 -1.63
N LYS A 50 -11.99 3.00 -1.44
CA LYS A 50 -12.63 2.88 -0.12
C LYS A 50 -12.38 1.51 0.51
N GLY A 51 -12.51 0.43 -0.26
CA GLY A 51 -12.18 -0.91 0.20
C GLY A 51 -10.68 -1.11 0.46
N ALA A 52 -9.80 -0.46 -0.32
CA ALA A 52 -8.37 -0.45 -0.05
C ALA A 52 -8.04 0.26 1.27
N TYR A 53 -8.71 1.38 1.53
CA TYR A 53 -8.59 2.16 2.75
C TYR A 53 -8.99 1.36 3.99
N TYR A 54 -10.18 0.73 4.00
CA TYR A 54 -10.61 -0.06 5.15
C TYR A 54 -9.67 -1.24 5.45
N LYS A 55 -9.23 -1.97 4.43
CA LYS A 55 -8.21 -3.04 4.59
C LYS A 55 -6.88 -2.47 5.10
N ALA A 56 -6.53 -1.27 4.66
CA ALA A 56 -5.36 -0.54 5.15
C ALA A 56 -5.51 -0.04 6.59
N HIS A 57 -6.72 0.01 7.16
CA HIS A 57 -6.99 0.39 8.54
C HIS A 57 -7.23 -0.75 9.52
N GLU A 58 -7.81 -1.86 9.08
CA GLU A 58 -8.31 -2.97 9.92
C GLU A 58 -7.32 -3.53 10.96
N TYR A 59 -6.02 -3.29 10.79
CA TYR A 59 -4.97 -3.83 11.66
C TYR A 59 -4.05 -2.77 12.30
N LEU A 60 -4.27 -1.48 12.03
CA LEU A 60 -3.50 -0.37 12.61
C LEU A 60 -4.39 0.88 12.68
N ASP A 61 -4.60 1.40 13.89
CA ASP A 61 -5.26 2.68 14.18
C ASP A 61 -4.62 3.90 13.49
N LYS A 62 -3.47 3.73 12.81
CA LYS A 62 -2.77 4.81 12.12
C LYS A 62 -2.51 4.44 10.67
N LEU A 63 -3.36 4.98 9.80
CA LEU A 63 -3.16 5.09 8.37
C LEU A 63 -1.91 5.96 8.12
N GLY A 64 -0.74 5.34 8.11
CA GLY A 64 0.52 6.09 7.93
C GLY A 64 1.73 5.34 8.44
N ALA A 65 1.58 4.51 9.48
CA ALA A 65 2.71 3.77 10.03
C ALA A 65 3.37 2.87 8.98
N CYS A 66 2.60 2.21 8.12
CA CYS A 66 3.17 1.36 7.07
C CYS A 66 3.78 2.16 5.90
N GLY A 67 3.22 3.32 5.53
CA GLY A 67 3.78 4.19 4.48
C GLY A 67 5.01 4.98 4.92
N VAL A 68 5.09 5.33 6.22
CA VAL A 68 6.10 6.23 6.78
C VAL A 68 7.16 5.48 7.59
N ALA A 69 6.75 4.60 8.52
CA ALA A 69 7.64 3.94 9.49
C ALA A 69 8.06 2.51 9.09
N CYS A 70 7.41 1.88 8.12
CA CYS A 70 7.76 0.51 7.72
C CYS A 70 9.16 0.44 7.11
N ASN A 71 9.94 -0.52 7.61
CA ASN A 71 11.18 -0.94 6.97
C ASN A 71 10.86 -1.83 5.75
N ASN A 72 10.64 -1.18 4.60
CA ASN A 72 10.31 -1.84 3.34
C ASN A 72 11.40 -2.85 2.87
N LYS A 73 12.63 -2.74 3.37
CA LYS A 73 13.73 -3.66 3.04
C LYS A 73 13.69 -4.98 3.84
N MET A 74 12.71 -5.19 4.72
CA MET A 74 12.62 -6.41 5.54
C MET A 74 11.38 -7.25 5.27
N TYR A 75 10.22 -6.66 4.98
CA TYR A 75 8.93 -7.37 5.01
C TYR A 75 8.28 -7.53 3.63
N CYS A 76 7.06 -7.00 3.47
CA CYS A 76 6.20 -7.21 2.32
C CYS A 76 6.87 -6.90 0.96
N GLN A 77 7.63 -5.80 0.88
CA GLN A 77 8.29 -5.37 -0.34
C GLN A 77 9.53 -6.22 -0.66
N ARG A 78 10.32 -6.61 0.35
CA ARG A 78 11.46 -7.55 0.17
C ARG A 78 10.99 -8.91 -0.35
N ASN A 79 9.89 -9.44 0.19
CA ASN A 79 9.41 -10.78 -0.13
C ASN A 79 8.51 -10.82 -1.39
N CYS A 80 8.37 -9.71 -2.12
CA CYS A 80 7.59 -9.69 -3.34
C CYS A 80 8.24 -10.55 -4.44
N ILE A 81 7.56 -11.58 -4.93
CA ILE A 81 8.05 -12.50 -5.98
C ILE A 81 8.45 -11.76 -7.26
N ARG A 82 7.78 -10.66 -7.58
CA ARG A 82 8.12 -9.80 -8.73
C ARG A 82 9.58 -9.31 -8.68
N GLY A 83 10.14 -9.13 -7.49
CA GLY A 83 11.55 -8.78 -7.29
C GLY A 83 12.54 -9.82 -7.78
N LYS A 84 12.12 -11.08 -8.03
CA LYS A 84 12.95 -12.10 -8.67
C LYS A 84 12.97 -12.00 -10.20
N MET A 85 12.07 -11.21 -10.80
CA MET A 85 11.98 -11.02 -12.26
C MET A 85 12.59 -9.69 -12.69
N ASP A 86 12.19 -8.60 -12.04
CA ASP A 86 12.73 -7.27 -12.31
C ASP A 86 12.97 -6.48 -11.02
N ARG A 87 11.92 -5.91 -10.44
CA ARG A 87 11.95 -5.16 -9.19
C ARG A 87 10.67 -5.42 -8.40
N PRO A 88 10.76 -5.46 -7.06
CA PRO A 88 9.57 -5.64 -6.24
C PRO A 88 8.59 -4.48 -6.45
N ILE A 89 7.32 -4.74 -6.18
CA ILE A 89 6.31 -3.68 -6.12
C ILE A 89 6.70 -2.70 -5.01
N LYS A 90 6.60 -1.39 -5.28
CA LYS A 90 6.84 -0.33 -4.31
C LYS A 90 5.66 -0.21 -3.33
N ILE A 91 5.46 -1.23 -2.51
CA ILE A 91 4.32 -1.37 -1.59
C ILE A 91 4.28 -0.20 -0.60
N ARG A 92 5.43 0.24 -0.08
CA ARG A 92 5.49 1.39 0.82
C ARG A 92 4.96 2.67 0.15
N MET A 93 5.34 2.91 -1.09
CA MET A 93 4.88 4.07 -1.87
C MET A 93 3.35 4.03 -2.10
N ILE A 94 2.80 2.86 -2.40
CA ILE A 94 1.35 2.67 -2.55
C ILE A 94 0.62 2.93 -1.21
N GLN A 95 1.18 2.45 -0.10
CA GLN A 95 0.62 2.68 1.23
C GLN A 95 0.72 4.15 1.64
N GLU A 96 1.83 4.82 1.33
CA GLU A 96 1.99 6.26 1.57
C GLU A 96 0.96 7.07 0.78
N TYR A 97 0.79 6.78 -0.52
CA TYR A 97 -0.27 7.37 -1.35
C TYR A 97 -1.66 7.20 -0.74
N LEU A 98 -1.99 5.99 -0.29
CA LEU A 98 -3.26 5.71 0.38
C LEU A 98 -3.44 6.54 1.65
N CYS A 99 -2.37 6.85 2.37
CA CYS A 99 -2.41 7.63 3.60
C CYS A 99 -2.53 9.13 3.33
N THR A 100 -1.84 9.65 2.31
CA THR A 100 -1.88 11.07 1.97
C THR A 100 -3.16 11.46 1.24
N GLU A 101 -3.68 10.57 0.39
CA GLU A 101 -4.91 10.79 -0.38
C GLU A 101 -6.16 10.29 0.33
N ALA A 102 -6.00 9.62 1.49
CA ALA A 102 -7.05 9.22 2.43
C ALA A 102 -8.17 10.24 2.56
N SER A 103 -7.81 11.49 2.88
CA SER A 103 -8.76 12.58 3.13
C SER A 103 -9.57 12.96 1.88
N LYS A 104 -9.01 12.77 0.68
CA LYS A 104 -9.71 13.01 -0.60
C LYS A 104 -10.53 11.80 -1.04
N ILE A 105 -10.07 10.58 -0.72
CA ILE A 105 -10.72 9.32 -1.06
C ILE A 105 -11.97 9.09 -0.18
N MET A 106 -11.97 9.58 1.05
CA MET A 106 -12.95 9.19 2.06
C MET A 106 -14.05 10.22 2.32
N GLU A 107 -13.91 11.51 1.98
CA GLU A 107 -14.74 12.59 2.58
C GLU A 107 -14.81 12.54 4.12
N VAL A 108 -13.95 11.74 4.78
CA VAL A 108 -13.91 11.58 6.23
C VAL A 108 -12.85 12.54 6.76
N LYS A 109 -13.27 13.42 7.69
CA LYS A 109 -12.39 14.32 8.44
C LYS A 109 -11.23 13.51 9.01
N THR A 110 -10.02 13.81 8.55
CA THR A 110 -8.78 13.32 9.17
C THR A 110 -8.86 13.69 10.65
N ILE A 111 -8.93 12.69 11.54
CA ILE A 111 -8.89 12.95 12.98
C ILE A 111 -7.42 13.22 13.30
N GLU A 112 -7.15 14.46 13.74
CA GLU A 112 -5.84 14.93 14.22
C GLU A 112 -5.32 14.10 15.40
#